data_AF-I7AN56-F1
#
_entry.id   AF-I7AN56-F1
#
_cell.length_a   1.000
_cell.length_b   1.000
_cell.length_c   1.000
_cell.angle_alpha   90.00
_cell.angle_beta   90.00
_cell.angle_gamma   90.00
#
_symmetry.space_group_name_H-M   'P 1'
#
loop_
_entity.id
_entity.type
_entity.pdbx_description
1 polymer ?
#
loop_
_entity_poly.entity_id
_entity_poly.type
_entity_poly.pdbx_seq_one_letter_code
_entity_poly.pdbx_strand_id
1 'polypeptide(L)'
;MKDGIDFTETEAYARIYNFILMVDDSIKSSKQNQSRQHRDLLASIAEIIKETEKDQTPQRYANAAAKIVFKRICDEHDDEYLRNSFGNKIRLDYGTGHELNFLCYLYNQYCEGAITIDCVFTTLVEYFEVVRLFVTKFNLEPAGSHGIWGLDDYQFLPFLFGSSELCNTRLRFDELDDTKCYFVAVKRKLGGSSQILKSIMDKDWATINRGMIRMYDDYVLKKDVVTQHFIYGRYLRKEKG
;
A
#
# COMPACT_ATOMS: atom_id res chain seq x y z
N MET A 1 11.28 -9.85 -30.49
CA MET A 1 11.10 -8.39 -30.28
C MET A 1 10.24 -8.23 -29.04
N LYS A 2 10.63 -7.40 -28.07
CA LYS A 2 9.75 -7.05 -26.94
C LYS A 2 8.70 -6.09 -27.48
N ASP A 3 7.56 -6.62 -27.93
CA ASP A 3 6.38 -5.82 -28.33
C ASP A 3 5.64 -5.25 -27.10
N GLY A 4 6.40 -4.72 -26.14
CA GLY A 4 5.87 -4.21 -24.88
C GLY A 4 6.19 -2.73 -24.76
N ILE A 5 5.16 -1.89 -24.85
CA ILE A 5 5.21 -0.51 -24.34
C ILE A 5 5.75 -0.57 -22.90
N ASP A 6 6.77 0.23 -22.61
CA ASP A 6 7.30 0.40 -21.25
C ASP A 6 6.17 0.86 -20.33
N PHE A 7 6.05 0.31 -19.12
CA PHE A 7 4.99 0.69 -18.18
C PHE A 7 4.95 2.20 -17.96
N THR A 8 6.11 2.85 -17.87
CA THR A 8 6.25 4.30 -17.66
C THR A 8 5.75 5.15 -18.83
N GLU A 9 5.60 4.55 -20.01
CA GLU A 9 5.00 5.18 -21.19
C GLU A 9 3.48 4.93 -21.28
N THR A 10 2.88 4.19 -20.35
CA THR A 10 1.46 3.84 -20.43
C THR A 10 0.54 4.88 -19.80
N GLU A 11 -0.68 4.94 -20.30
CA GLU A 11 -1.77 5.69 -19.68
C GLU A 11 -2.02 5.22 -18.23
N ALA A 12 -1.88 3.93 -17.95
CA ALA A 12 -1.98 3.39 -16.59
C ALA A 12 -0.99 4.07 -15.63
N TYR A 13 0.29 4.19 -16.01
CA TYR A 13 1.30 4.88 -15.21
C TYR A 13 0.92 6.34 -14.94
N ALA A 14 0.58 7.09 -15.99
CA ALA A 14 0.21 8.50 -15.86
C ALA A 14 -1.02 8.68 -14.93
N ARG A 15 -2.03 7.82 -15.06
CA ARG A 15 -3.25 7.85 -14.24
C ARG A 15 -2.96 7.51 -12.78
N ILE A 16 -2.15 6.49 -12.50
CA ILE A 16 -1.76 6.13 -11.13
C ILE A 16 -0.97 7.26 -10.47
N TYR A 17 0.03 7.81 -11.18
CA TYR A 17 0.83 8.90 -10.66
C TYR A 17 -0.02 10.13 -10.35
N ASN A 18 -0.91 10.53 -11.27
CA ASN A 18 -1.86 11.62 -11.03
C ASN A 18 -2.80 11.34 -9.87
N PHE A 19 -3.29 10.10 -9.72
CA PHE A 19 -4.14 9.73 -8.60
C PHE A 19 -3.41 9.85 -7.26
N ILE A 20 -2.13 9.45 -7.18
CA ILE A 20 -1.30 9.66 -5.99
C ILE A 20 -1.24 11.16 -5.64
N LEU A 21 -1.01 12.03 -6.63
CA LEU A 21 -0.97 13.48 -6.41
C LEU A 21 -2.33 14.04 -5.96
N MET A 22 -3.44 13.52 -6.50
CA MET A 22 -4.78 13.93 -6.08
C MET A 22 -5.08 13.52 -4.63
N VAL A 23 -4.68 12.31 -4.23
CA VAL A 23 -4.84 11.84 -2.84
C VAL A 23 -3.95 12.66 -1.90
N ASP A 24 -2.70 12.90 -2.28
CA ASP A 24 -1.75 13.74 -1.53
C ASP A 24 -2.27 15.16 -1.33
N ASP A 25 -2.79 15.81 -2.38
CA ASP A 25 -3.40 17.13 -2.27
C ASP A 25 -4.67 17.11 -1.40
N SER A 26 -5.54 16.11 -1.60
CA SER A 26 -6.76 15.93 -0.79
C SER A 26 -6.44 15.88 0.70
N ILE A 27 -5.43 15.11 1.11
CA ILE A 27 -4.99 15.00 2.52
C ILE A 27 -4.56 16.37 3.08
N LYS A 28 -3.89 17.19 2.26
CA LYS A 28 -3.36 18.50 2.67
C LYS A 28 -4.44 19.57 2.72
N SER A 29 -5.40 19.52 1.81
CA SER A 29 -6.33 20.62 1.54
C SER A 29 -7.74 20.40 2.07
N SER A 30 -8.12 19.16 2.43
CA SER A 30 -9.49 18.82 2.77
C SER A 30 -9.63 17.95 4.01
N LYS A 31 -10.82 18.00 4.62
CA LYS A 31 -11.18 17.10 5.72
C LYS A 31 -11.38 15.69 5.16
N GLN A 32 -10.69 14.72 5.74
CA GLN A 32 -10.82 13.32 5.36
C GLN A 32 -12.07 12.69 5.96
N ASN A 33 -12.75 11.86 5.18
CA ASN A 33 -14.00 11.17 5.52
C ASN A 33 -13.83 9.65 5.42
N GLN A 34 -14.84 8.89 5.87
CA GLN A 34 -14.81 7.43 5.88
C GLN A 34 -15.76 6.88 4.83
N SER A 35 -15.32 5.90 4.04
CA SER A 35 -16.22 5.16 3.15
C SER A 35 -16.75 3.92 3.87
N ARG A 36 -18.04 3.92 4.25
CA ARG A 36 -18.66 2.79 4.96
C ARG A 36 -18.53 1.48 4.19
N GLN A 37 -18.76 1.50 2.87
CA GLN A 37 -18.65 0.32 2.02
C GLN A 37 -17.25 -0.31 2.09
N HIS A 38 -16.20 0.51 2.01
CA HIS A 38 -14.83 0.02 2.00
C HIS A 38 -14.38 -0.41 3.40
N ARG A 39 -14.87 0.28 4.44
CA ARG A 39 -14.67 -0.15 5.82
C ARG A 39 -15.29 -1.50 6.10
N ASP A 40 -16.54 -1.72 5.67
CA ASP A 40 -17.25 -2.99 5.86
C ASP A 40 -16.54 -4.13 5.08
N LEU A 41 -16.04 -3.83 3.87
CA LEU A 41 -15.20 -4.76 3.07
C LEU A 41 -13.93 -5.16 3.83
N LEU A 42 -13.15 -4.18 4.31
CA LEU A 42 -11.89 -4.43 5.02
C LEU A 42 -12.12 -5.12 6.37
N ALA A 43 -13.23 -4.82 7.05
CA ALA A 43 -13.63 -5.52 8.27
C ALA A 43 -13.93 -7.00 7.98
N SER A 44 -14.65 -7.31 6.90
CA SER A 44 -14.90 -8.70 6.48
C SER A 44 -13.59 -9.46 6.25
N ILE A 45 -12.65 -8.86 5.51
CA ILE A 45 -11.33 -9.45 5.27
C ILE A 45 -10.53 -9.63 6.58
N ALA A 46 -10.60 -8.66 7.49
CA ALA A 46 -9.98 -8.77 8.80
C ALA A 46 -10.55 -9.94 9.61
N GLU A 47 -11.85 -10.18 9.55
CA GLU A 47 -12.48 -11.33 10.22
C GLU A 47 -12.03 -12.65 9.59
N ILE A 48 -11.95 -12.76 8.26
CA ILE A 48 -11.34 -13.94 7.59
C ILE A 48 -9.95 -14.24 8.16
N ILE A 49 -9.12 -13.21 8.29
CA ILE A 49 -7.77 -13.32 8.84
C ILE A 49 -7.82 -13.77 10.30
N LYS A 50 -8.69 -13.21 11.14
CA LYS A 50 -8.81 -13.53 12.58
C LYS A 50 -9.33 -14.94 12.82
N GLU A 51 -10.34 -15.38 12.08
CA GLU A 51 -10.95 -16.71 12.21
C GLU A 51 -10.04 -17.83 11.72
N THR A 52 -9.20 -17.56 10.71
CA THR A 52 -8.32 -18.59 10.16
C THR A 52 -7.28 -19.01 11.19
N GLU A 53 -7.37 -20.23 11.70
CA GLU A 53 -6.41 -20.77 12.66
C GLU A 53 -5.03 -20.93 12.02
N LYS A 54 -3.98 -20.70 12.82
CA LYS A 54 -2.61 -20.98 12.39
C LYS A 54 -2.38 -22.47 12.34
N ASP A 55 -1.63 -22.92 11.34
CA ASP A 55 -1.03 -24.26 11.38
C ASP A 55 -0.08 -24.33 12.57
N GLN A 56 -0.31 -25.31 13.47
CA GLN A 56 0.44 -25.49 14.72
C GLN A 56 1.79 -26.19 14.50
N THR A 57 2.02 -26.73 13.30
CA THR A 57 3.27 -27.39 12.96
C THR A 57 4.41 -26.35 12.95
N PRO A 58 5.54 -26.62 13.63
CA PRO A 58 6.69 -25.71 13.61
C PRO A 58 7.15 -25.42 12.19
N GLN A 59 7.19 -24.14 11.83
CA GLN A 59 7.59 -23.67 10.51
C GLN A 59 8.65 -22.58 10.67
N ARG A 60 9.70 -22.64 9.84
CA ARG A 60 10.79 -21.64 9.84
C ARG A 60 10.39 -20.34 9.13
N TYR A 61 9.43 -20.43 8.21
CA TYR A 61 9.03 -19.36 7.28
C TYR A 61 7.55 -18.97 7.52
N ALA A 62 6.89 -18.41 6.50
CA ALA A 62 5.47 -18.10 6.56
C ALA A 62 4.61 -19.32 6.92
N ASN A 63 3.58 -19.08 7.73
CA ASN A 63 2.63 -20.09 8.17
C ASN A 63 1.71 -20.49 7.01
N ALA A 64 1.70 -21.77 6.66
CA ALA A 64 0.97 -22.29 5.51
C ALA A 64 -0.55 -22.02 5.53
N ALA A 65 -1.15 -21.80 6.71
CA ALA A 65 -2.58 -21.48 6.81
C ALA A 65 -2.94 -20.12 6.17
N ALA A 66 -1.97 -19.24 5.87
CA ALA A 66 -2.21 -18.04 5.07
C ALA A 66 -2.85 -18.35 3.70
N LYS A 67 -2.59 -19.55 3.13
CA LYS A 67 -3.22 -20.00 1.89
C LYS A 67 -4.74 -20.04 1.97
N ILE A 68 -5.30 -20.33 3.15
CA ILE A 68 -6.74 -20.36 3.40
C ILE A 68 -7.30 -18.93 3.29
N VAL A 69 -6.63 -17.95 3.92
CA VAL A 69 -7.00 -16.54 3.82
C VAL A 69 -6.97 -16.06 2.36
N PHE A 70 -5.87 -16.30 1.65
CA PHE A 70 -5.75 -15.94 0.23
C PHE A 70 -6.88 -16.54 -0.62
N LYS A 71 -7.19 -17.82 -0.38
CA LYS A 71 -8.26 -18.51 -1.11
C LYS A 71 -9.61 -17.87 -0.80
N ARG A 72 -9.95 -17.61 0.46
CA ARG A 72 -11.22 -16.98 0.84
C ARG A 72 -11.39 -15.59 0.22
N ILE A 73 -10.35 -14.74 0.28
CA ILE A 73 -10.37 -13.42 -0.38
C ILE A 73 -10.62 -13.57 -1.89
N CYS A 74 -9.99 -14.55 -2.55
CA CYS A 74 -10.20 -14.78 -3.98
C CYS A 74 -11.60 -15.31 -4.31
N ASP A 75 -12.15 -16.17 -3.47
CA ASP A 75 -13.48 -16.76 -3.67
C ASP A 75 -14.61 -15.75 -3.37
N GLU A 76 -14.42 -14.84 -2.41
CA GLU A 76 -15.44 -13.88 -1.95
C GLU A 76 -15.47 -12.56 -2.75
N HIS A 77 -14.46 -12.25 -3.56
CA HIS A 77 -14.35 -11.00 -4.31
C HIS A 77 -13.90 -11.22 -5.75
N ASP A 78 -14.48 -10.50 -6.71
CA ASP A 78 -14.18 -10.66 -8.15
C ASP A 78 -13.18 -9.66 -8.73
N ASP A 79 -12.93 -8.53 -8.06
CA ASP A 79 -12.00 -7.52 -8.56
C ASP A 79 -10.54 -8.02 -8.53
N GLU A 80 -9.87 -7.94 -9.69
CA GLU A 80 -8.53 -8.50 -9.87
C GLU A 80 -7.46 -7.75 -9.06
N TYR A 81 -7.58 -6.43 -8.93
CA TYR A 81 -6.67 -5.65 -8.11
C TYR A 81 -6.87 -5.98 -6.62
N LEU A 82 -8.12 -6.07 -6.16
CA LEU A 82 -8.42 -6.44 -4.78
C LEU A 82 -7.89 -7.85 -4.43
N ARG A 83 -8.10 -8.83 -5.32
CA ARG A 83 -7.58 -10.20 -5.16
C ARG A 83 -6.06 -10.25 -5.01
N ASN A 84 -5.35 -9.35 -5.71
CA ASN A 84 -3.89 -9.28 -5.68
C ASN A 84 -3.33 -8.26 -4.66
N SER A 85 -4.18 -7.67 -3.82
CA SER A 85 -3.79 -6.64 -2.85
C SER A 85 -3.17 -7.19 -1.57
N PHE A 86 -3.44 -8.44 -1.18
CA PHE A 86 -3.07 -8.92 0.17
C PHE A 86 -1.82 -9.81 0.22
N GLY A 87 -1.13 -10.01 -0.91
CA GLY A 87 0.06 -10.85 -1.00
C GLY A 87 -0.04 -11.94 -2.07
N ASN A 88 0.96 -12.83 -2.13
CA ASN A 88 1.00 -13.94 -3.07
C ASN A 88 0.77 -15.30 -2.40
N LYS A 89 -0.26 -16.03 -2.84
CA LYS A 89 -0.63 -17.34 -2.28
C LYS A 89 0.44 -18.44 -2.41
N ILE A 90 1.34 -18.33 -3.39
CA ILE A 90 2.36 -19.35 -3.67
C ILE A 90 3.61 -19.06 -2.84
N ARG A 91 4.08 -17.81 -2.90
CA ARG A 91 5.29 -17.37 -2.21
C ARG A 91 5.07 -17.05 -0.73
N LEU A 92 3.80 -16.86 -0.33
CA LEU A 92 3.41 -16.43 1.02
C LEU A 92 4.11 -15.14 1.44
N ASP A 93 4.20 -14.21 0.51
CA ASP A 93 4.84 -12.92 0.68
C ASP A 93 3.88 -11.74 0.47
N TYR A 94 4.27 -10.57 0.98
CA TYR A 94 3.60 -9.29 0.77
C TYR A 94 4.66 -8.20 0.55
N GLY A 95 4.34 -7.19 -0.25
CA GLY A 95 5.24 -6.06 -0.51
C GLY A 95 4.55 -4.92 -1.28
N THR A 96 5.34 -3.96 -1.75
CA THR A 96 4.85 -2.71 -2.35
C THR A 96 4.04 -2.92 -3.63
N GLY A 97 4.26 -4.00 -4.38
CA GLY A 97 3.41 -4.35 -5.53
C GLY A 97 1.98 -4.74 -5.14
N HIS A 98 1.80 -5.36 -3.97
CA HIS A 98 0.48 -5.70 -3.44
C HIS A 98 -0.24 -4.45 -2.92
N GLU A 99 0.49 -3.57 -2.23
CA GLU A 99 0.00 -2.24 -1.87
C GLU A 99 -0.42 -1.40 -3.10
N LEU A 100 0.36 -1.45 -4.18
CA LEU A 100 0.03 -0.79 -5.45
C LEU A 100 -1.26 -1.34 -6.06
N ASN A 101 -1.51 -2.65 -5.99
CA ASN A 101 -2.78 -3.24 -6.44
C ASN A 101 -3.95 -2.64 -5.64
N PHE A 102 -3.84 -2.50 -4.32
CA PHE A 102 -4.92 -1.91 -3.53
C PHE A 102 -5.17 -0.43 -3.91
N LEU A 103 -4.12 0.32 -4.21
CA LEU A 103 -4.26 1.69 -4.73
C LEU A 103 -4.96 1.72 -6.10
N CYS A 104 -4.66 0.77 -6.99
CA CYS A 104 -5.32 0.63 -8.29
C CYS A 104 -6.79 0.22 -8.15
N TYR A 105 -7.11 -0.63 -7.17
CA TYR A 105 -8.50 -0.94 -6.80
C TYR A 105 -9.25 0.33 -6.40
N LEU A 106 -8.70 1.14 -5.49
CA LEU A 106 -9.32 2.41 -5.08
C LEU A 106 -9.42 3.41 -6.22
N TYR A 107 -8.46 3.43 -7.15
CA TYR A 107 -8.54 4.24 -8.37
C TYR A 107 -9.74 3.84 -9.24
N ASN A 108 -9.95 2.54 -9.47
CA ASN A 108 -11.12 2.06 -10.22
C ASN A 108 -12.42 2.44 -9.50
N GLN A 109 -12.50 2.25 -8.18
CA GLN A 109 -13.66 2.65 -7.38
C GLN A 109 -13.92 4.16 -7.47
N TYR A 110 -12.85 4.98 -7.53
CA TYR A 110 -12.97 6.41 -7.71
C TYR A 110 -13.52 6.76 -9.11
N CYS A 111 -13.01 6.12 -10.16
CA CYS A 111 -13.51 6.28 -11.53
C CYS A 111 -14.97 5.83 -11.70
N GLU A 112 -15.43 4.89 -10.89
CA GLU A 112 -16.81 4.40 -10.85
C GLU A 112 -17.73 5.26 -9.97
N GLY A 113 -17.18 6.21 -9.22
CA GLY A 113 -17.92 7.05 -8.27
C GLY A 113 -18.31 6.32 -6.98
N ALA A 114 -17.75 5.14 -6.71
CA ALA A 114 -17.99 4.35 -5.50
C ALA A 114 -17.20 4.86 -4.28
N ILE A 115 -16.13 5.64 -4.50
CA ILE A 115 -15.37 6.31 -3.44
C ILE A 115 -15.02 7.75 -3.85
N THR A 116 -15.05 8.68 -2.91
CA THR A 116 -14.61 10.06 -3.11
C THR A 116 -13.14 10.22 -2.69
N ILE A 117 -12.44 11.21 -3.26
CA ILE A 117 -10.99 11.37 -3.07
C ILE A 117 -10.58 11.57 -1.60
N ASP A 118 -11.42 12.21 -0.80
CA ASP A 118 -11.27 12.46 0.64
C ASP A 118 -11.55 11.22 1.52
N CYS A 119 -12.00 10.11 0.93
CA CYS A 119 -12.15 8.82 1.61
C CYS A 119 -11.03 7.81 1.26
N VAL A 120 -10.22 8.09 0.25
CA VAL A 120 -9.18 7.16 -0.23
C VAL A 120 -8.12 6.95 0.85
N PHE A 121 -7.65 8.03 1.47
CA PHE A 121 -6.60 7.96 2.48
C PHE A 121 -7.03 7.18 3.73
N THR A 122 -8.22 7.45 4.27
CA THR A 122 -8.73 6.74 5.46
C THR A 122 -8.95 5.26 5.18
N THR A 123 -9.40 4.92 3.97
CA THR A 123 -9.55 3.54 3.51
C THR A 123 -8.18 2.84 3.42
N LEU A 124 -7.14 3.54 2.95
CA LEU A 124 -5.76 3.05 2.97
C LEU A 124 -5.25 2.82 4.39
N VAL A 125 -5.54 3.72 5.33
CA VAL A 125 -5.16 3.56 6.75
C VAL A 125 -5.75 2.27 7.33
N GLU A 126 -7.04 2.00 7.08
CA GLU A 126 -7.69 0.77 7.51
C GLU A 126 -7.07 -0.47 6.84
N TYR A 127 -6.81 -0.40 5.53
CA TYR A 127 -6.15 -1.46 4.79
C TYR A 127 -4.77 -1.80 5.36
N PHE A 128 -3.97 -0.80 5.74
CA PHE A 128 -2.65 -1.04 6.33
C PHE A 128 -2.74 -1.78 7.66
N GLU A 129 -3.77 -1.53 8.48
CA GLU A 129 -4.00 -2.29 9.71
C GLU A 129 -4.38 -3.75 9.42
N VAL A 130 -5.21 -4.00 8.42
CA VAL A 130 -5.56 -5.36 7.97
C VAL A 130 -4.32 -6.11 7.46
N VAL A 131 -3.48 -5.46 6.66
CA VAL A 131 -2.22 -6.05 6.17
C VAL A 131 -1.27 -6.36 7.32
N ARG A 132 -1.08 -5.44 8.28
CA ARG A 132 -0.22 -5.67 9.44
C ARG A 132 -0.71 -6.85 10.28
N LEU A 133 -2.02 -6.97 10.47
CA LEU A 133 -2.64 -8.14 11.09
C LEU A 133 -2.30 -9.42 10.33
N PHE A 134 -2.44 -9.41 8.99
CA PHE A 134 -2.20 -10.58 8.16
C PHE A 134 -0.72 -11.02 8.18
N VAL A 135 0.18 -10.08 7.91
CA VAL A 135 1.64 -10.29 7.91
C VAL A 135 2.10 -10.81 9.27
N THR A 136 1.68 -10.16 10.37
CA THR A 136 2.11 -10.55 11.72
C THR A 136 1.53 -11.91 12.12
N LYS A 137 0.25 -12.16 11.84
CA LYS A 137 -0.41 -13.42 12.24
C LYS A 137 0.22 -14.62 11.56
N PHE A 138 0.47 -14.54 10.25
CA PHE A 138 0.99 -15.66 9.47
C PHE A 138 2.47 -15.57 9.12
N ASN A 139 3.19 -14.56 9.63
CA ASN A 139 4.62 -14.37 9.37
C ASN A 139 4.95 -14.35 7.86
N LEU A 140 4.14 -13.63 7.07
CA LEU A 140 4.35 -13.54 5.62
C LEU A 140 5.75 -12.97 5.33
N GLU A 141 6.38 -13.43 4.26
CA GLU A 141 7.71 -12.96 3.87
C GLU A 141 7.64 -11.59 3.16
N PRO A 142 8.68 -10.75 3.24
CA PRO A 142 8.72 -9.51 2.50
C PRO A 142 9.03 -9.75 1.01
N ALA A 143 8.13 -9.31 0.14
CA ALA A 143 8.28 -9.41 -1.30
C ALA A 143 9.16 -8.26 -1.81
N GLY A 144 10.39 -8.58 -2.24
CA GLY A 144 11.30 -7.59 -2.84
C GLY A 144 11.87 -6.59 -1.83
N SER A 145 12.28 -7.06 -0.64
CA SER A 145 12.94 -6.21 0.36
C SER A 145 14.19 -5.52 -0.21
N HIS A 146 14.33 -4.24 0.12
CA HIS A 146 15.51 -3.42 -0.19
C HIS A 146 16.53 -3.42 0.97
N GLY A 147 16.31 -4.26 2.01
CA GLY A 147 17.11 -4.32 3.22
C GLY A 147 17.17 -2.99 3.95
N ILE A 148 18.34 -2.65 4.50
CA ILE A 148 18.56 -1.39 5.24
C ILE A 148 18.36 -0.11 4.41
N TRP A 149 18.41 -0.25 3.08
CA TRP A 149 18.15 0.82 2.12
C TRP A 149 16.67 0.93 1.75
N GLY A 150 15.82 0.07 2.32
CA GLY A 150 14.36 0.18 2.27
C GLY A 150 13.81 1.10 3.36
N LEU A 151 12.69 1.75 3.03
CA LEU A 151 11.93 2.52 4.00
C LEU A 151 11.28 1.57 5.02
N ASP A 152 10.58 0.56 4.50
CA ASP A 152 10.09 -0.63 5.19
C ASP A 152 10.18 -1.85 4.28
N ASP A 153 10.16 -3.05 4.87
CA ASP A 153 10.27 -4.31 4.13
C ASP A 153 8.98 -4.65 3.36
N TYR A 154 7.84 -4.06 3.73
CA TYR A 154 6.52 -4.40 3.19
C TYR A 154 5.80 -3.21 2.55
N GLN A 155 5.84 -2.03 3.20
CA GLN A 155 4.96 -0.90 2.86
C GLN A 155 5.73 0.38 2.48
N PHE A 156 5.15 1.20 1.61
CA PHE A 156 5.68 2.53 1.29
C PHE A 156 4.61 3.62 1.44
N LEU A 157 3.39 3.40 0.94
CA LEU A 157 2.30 4.38 0.98
C LEU A 157 1.98 4.96 2.38
N PRO A 158 2.08 4.22 3.51
CA PRO A 158 1.91 4.81 4.84
C PRO A 158 2.87 5.96 5.12
N PHE A 159 4.10 5.90 4.61
CA PHE A 159 5.07 6.98 4.76
C PHE A 159 4.80 8.13 3.79
N LEU A 160 4.43 7.83 2.54
CA LEU A 160 4.08 8.85 1.56
C LEU A 160 2.86 9.65 2.02
N PHE A 161 1.71 8.99 2.21
CA PHE A 161 0.47 9.69 2.59
C PHE A 161 0.50 10.17 4.03
N GLY A 162 1.15 9.44 4.95
CA GLY A 162 1.36 9.94 6.31
C GLY A 162 2.17 11.25 6.35
N SER A 163 3.17 11.42 5.47
CA SER A 163 3.90 12.69 5.40
C SER A 163 3.04 13.84 4.85
N SER A 164 2.00 13.50 4.06
CA SER A 164 1.03 14.46 3.54
C SER A 164 0.20 15.06 4.67
N GLU A 165 -0.26 14.24 5.63
CA GLU A 165 -1.01 14.68 6.82
C GLU A 165 -0.24 15.71 7.66
N LEU A 166 1.09 15.69 7.56
CA LEU A 166 1.99 16.48 8.40
C LEU A 166 2.49 17.76 7.70
N CYS A 167 2.30 17.89 6.38
CA CYS A 167 2.81 19.01 5.58
C CYS A 167 2.35 20.39 6.08
N ASN A 168 1.14 20.49 6.63
CA ASN A 168 0.56 21.73 7.14
C ASN A 168 0.69 21.87 8.68
N THR A 169 1.55 21.05 9.29
CA THR A 169 1.79 21.06 10.74
C THR A 169 3.19 21.58 11.07
N ARG A 170 3.38 21.98 12.32
CA ARG A 170 4.71 22.29 12.88
C ARG A 170 5.28 21.16 13.75
N LEU A 171 4.58 20.01 13.79
CA LEU A 171 4.97 18.87 14.60
C LEU A 171 6.34 18.39 14.14
N ARG A 172 7.17 17.95 15.06
CA ARG A 172 8.40 17.22 14.80
C ARG A 172 8.18 15.74 15.04
N PHE A 173 9.14 14.92 14.63
CA PHE A 173 9.09 13.47 14.81
C PHE A 173 8.88 13.03 16.26
N ASP A 174 9.49 13.73 17.22
CA ASP A 174 9.38 13.46 18.67
C ASP A 174 8.02 13.88 19.26
N GLU A 175 7.22 14.63 18.52
CA GLU A 175 5.91 15.13 18.94
C GLU A 175 4.75 14.34 18.33
N LEU A 176 5.04 13.38 17.44
CA LEU A 176 4.01 12.58 16.79
C LEU A 176 3.43 11.52 17.74
N ASP A 177 2.14 11.23 17.58
CA ASP A 177 1.40 10.21 18.32
C ASP A 177 0.72 9.19 17.40
N ASP A 178 0.05 8.21 17.99
CA ASP A 178 -0.63 7.12 17.27
C ASP A 178 -1.87 7.55 16.48
N THR A 179 -2.25 8.83 16.50
CA THR A 179 -3.29 9.38 15.63
C THR A 179 -2.79 9.67 14.21
N LYS A 180 -1.47 9.75 14.01
CA LYS A 180 -0.86 10.08 12.71
C LYS A 180 -0.46 8.81 11.97
N CYS A 181 -0.91 8.63 10.72
CA CYS A 181 -0.57 7.44 9.94
C CYS A 181 0.95 7.29 9.80
N TYR A 182 1.65 8.41 9.58
CA TYR A 182 3.11 8.42 9.49
C TYR A 182 3.78 7.86 10.75
N PHE A 183 3.31 8.26 11.94
CA PHE A 183 3.87 7.79 13.19
C PHE A 183 3.58 6.31 13.41
N VAL A 184 2.36 5.86 13.11
CA VAL A 184 2.01 4.45 13.15
C VAL A 184 2.92 3.65 12.21
N ALA A 185 3.18 4.15 11.01
CA ALA A 185 4.09 3.52 10.05
C ALA A 185 5.54 3.43 10.57
N VAL A 186 6.06 4.50 11.18
CA VAL A 186 7.41 4.52 11.76
C VAL A 186 7.51 3.61 12.99
N LYS A 187 6.55 3.69 13.92
CA LYS A 187 6.56 2.94 15.19
C LYS A 187 6.31 1.45 14.97
N ARG A 188 5.42 1.10 14.03
CA ARG A 188 5.04 -0.28 13.71
C ARG A 188 5.74 -0.81 12.46
N LYS A 189 6.86 -0.19 12.09
CA LYS A 189 7.66 -0.62 10.95
C LYS A 189 7.99 -2.11 11.09
N LEU A 190 7.58 -2.91 10.13
CA LEU A 190 7.71 -4.37 10.16
C LEU A 190 9.17 -4.82 9.88
N GLY A 191 9.94 -4.01 9.14
CA GLY A 191 11.32 -4.32 8.72
C GLY A 191 12.47 -3.73 9.54
N GLY A 192 12.27 -3.32 10.80
CA GLY A 192 13.36 -2.82 11.66
C GLY A 192 13.97 -1.45 11.28
N SER A 193 15.23 -1.13 11.61
CA SER A 193 15.77 0.24 11.43
C SER A 193 15.99 0.64 9.96
N SER A 194 15.41 1.76 9.50
CA SER A 194 15.67 2.33 8.16
C SER A 194 16.75 3.42 8.21
N GLN A 195 17.74 3.37 7.32
CA GLN A 195 18.69 4.48 7.14
C GLN A 195 18.04 5.69 6.46
N ILE A 196 17.09 5.45 5.55
CA ILE A 196 16.33 6.52 4.88
C ILE A 196 15.58 7.34 5.92
N LEU A 197 14.81 6.69 6.80
CA LEU A 197 14.08 7.40 7.87
C LEU A 197 15.04 8.26 8.69
N LYS A 198 16.18 7.70 9.12
CA LYS A 198 17.17 8.45 9.89
C LYS A 198 17.70 9.69 9.15
N SER A 199 17.86 9.61 7.83
CA SER A 199 18.41 10.70 7.00
C SER A 199 17.43 11.85 6.70
N ILE A 200 16.15 11.68 7.00
CA ILE A 200 15.10 12.67 6.70
C ILE A 200 14.42 13.23 7.96
N MET A 201 14.74 12.72 9.14
CA MET A 201 14.08 13.10 10.41
C MET A 201 14.22 14.59 10.78
N ASP A 202 15.23 15.27 10.23
CA ASP A 202 15.54 16.67 10.48
C ASP A 202 14.94 17.63 9.45
N LYS A 203 14.26 17.11 8.42
CA LYS A 203 13.69 17.90 7.33
C LYS A 203 12.26 18.33 7.64
N ASP A 204 11.82 19.41 7.00
CA ASP A 204 10.41 19.81 7.05
C ASP A 204 9.52 18.80 6.31
N TRP A 205 8.26 18.67 6.74
CA TRP A 205 7.33 17.68 6.20
C TRP A 205 7.05 17.85 4.71
N ALA A 206 7.03 19.08 4.20
CA ALA A 206 6.82 19.32 2.78
C ALA A 206 8.01 18.79 1.95
N THR A 207 9.23 18.94 2.44
CA THR A 207 10.44 18.33 1.84
C THR A 207 10.42 16.81 1.94
N ILE A 208 10.02 16.25 3.08
CA ILE A 208 9.88 14.80 3.27
C ILE A 208 8.87 14.24 2.27
N ASN A 209 7.68 14.84 2.19
CA ASN A 209 6.60 14.40 1.32
C ASN A 209 6.97 14.43 -0.17
N ARG A 210 7.58 15.53 -0.65
CA ARG A 210 8.11 15.58 -2.04
C ARG A 210 9.19 14.51 -2.28
N GLY A 211 9.98 14.19 -1.26
CA GLY A 211 10.92 13.08 -1.29
C GLY A 211 10.21 11.73 -1.45
N MET A 212 9.18 11.49 -0.63
CA MET A 212 8.41 10.24 -0.63
C MET A 212 7.68 10.00 -1.96
N ILE A 213 7.10 11.03 -2.57
CA ILE A 213 6.45 10.91 -3.89
C ILE A 213 7.47 10.49 -4.96
N ARG A 214 8.63 11.15 -5.01
CA ARG A 214 9.70 10.78 -5.96
C ARG A 214 10.23 9.37 -5.72
N MET A 215 10.45 9.02 -4.46
CA MET A 215 10.93 7.69 -4.10
C MET A 215 9.91 6.59 -4.43
N TYR A 216 8.61 6.83 -4.25
CA TYR A 216 7.59 5.85 -4.63
C TYR A 216 7.57 5.65 -6.15
N ASP A 217 7.68 6.73 -6.92
CA ASP A 217 7.81 6.65 -8.38
C ASP A 217 9.05 5.83 -8.79
N ASP A 218 10.22 6.12 -8.23
CA ASP A 218 11.48 5.46 -8.60
C ASP A 218 11.58 4.00 -8.12
N TYR A 219 11.10 3.70 -6.90
CA TYR A 219 11.26 2.37 -6.29
C TYR A 219 10.06 1.44 -6.45
N VAL A 220 8.90 1.97 -6.83
CA VAL A 220 7.67 1.18 -7.01
C VAL A 220 7.19 1.25 -8.46
N LEU A 221 6.84 2.44 -8.99
CA LEU A 221 6.21 2.54 -10.31
C LEU A 221 7.18 2.25 -11.46
N LYS A 222 8.39 2.81 -11.42
CA LYS A 222 9.45 2.62 -12.43
C LYS A 222 10.22 1.31 -12.23
N LYS A 223 9.86 0.51 -11.23
CA LYS A 223 10.60 -0.70 -10.88
C LYS A 223 9.99 -1.90 -11.59
N ASP A 224 10.67 -2.40 -12.62
CA ASP A 224 10.23 -3.57 -13.39
C ASP A 224 9.82 -4.77 -12.54
N VAL A 225 10.55 -5.09 -11.46
CA VAL A 225 10.18 -6.25 -10.62
C VAL A 225 8.81 -6.11 -9.97
N VAL A 226 8.30 -4.88 -9.83
CA VAL A 226 6.97 -4.55 -9.32
C VAL A 226 5.95 -4.50 -10.46
N THR A 227 6.29 -3.88 -11.61
CA THR A 227 5.32 -3.53 -12.66
C THR A 227 5.36 -4.39 -13.93
N GLN A 228 6.32 -5.33 -14.04
CA GLN A 228 6.43 -6.26 -15.18
C GLN A 228 5.17 -7.12 -15.44
N HIS A 229 4.37 -7.35 -14.40
CA HIS A 229 3.11 -8.09 -14.47
C HIS A 229 1.91 -7.21 -14.10
N PHE A 230 2.01 -5.90 -14.38
CA PHE A 230 0.93 -4.97 -14.13
C PHE A 230 -0.35 -5.42 -14.86
N ILE A 231 -1.46 -5.45 -14.12
CA ILE A 231 -2.78 -5.81 -14.63
C ILE A 231 -3.33 -4.59 -15.35
N TYR A 232 -3.60 -4.66 -16.65
CA TYR A 232 -4.25 -3.59 -17.38
C TYR A 232 -5.76 -3.81 -17.44
N GLY A 233 -6.53 -2.74 -17.36
CA GLY A 233 -7.99 -2.79 -17.33
C GLY A 233 -8.65 -1.60 -17.99
N ARG A 234 -9.96 -1.47 -17.78
CA ARG A 234 -10.80 -0.43 -18.40
C ARG A 234 -10.27 1.00 -18.17
N TYR A 235 -9.88 1.29 -16.93
CA TYR A 235 -9.40 2.60 -16.49
C TYR A 235 -7.88 2.72 -16.43
N LEU A 236 -7.13 1.63 -16.56
CA LEU A 236 -5.68 1.60 -16.47
C LEU A 236 -5.16 0.86 -17.70
N ARG A 237 -5.04 1.57 -18.83
CA ARG A 237 -4.83 0.97 -20.15
C ARG A 237 -3.35 0.87 -20.51
N LYS A 238 -3.04 -0.10 -21.38
CA LYS A 238 -1.73 -0.31 -22.01
C LYS A 238 -1.57 0.51 -23.30
N GLU A 239 -2.15 1.70 -23.34
CA GLU A 239 -1.99 2.65 -24.44
C GLU A 239 -0.90 3.65 -24.07
N LYS A 240 -0.24 4.27 -25.05
CA LYS A 240 0.73 5.32 -24.73
C LYS A 240 -0.02 6.51 -24.12
N GLY A 241 0.41 6.90 -22.92
CA GLY A 241 -0.19 7.98 -22.12
C GLY A 241 0.34 9.37 -22.47
#